data_AF-A0A8X6WV22-F1
#
_entry.id   AF-A0A8X6WV22-F1
#
_cell.length_a   1.000
_cell.length_b   1.000
_cell.length_c   1.000
_cell.angle_alpha   90.00
_cell.angle_beta   90.00
_cell.angle_gamma   90.00
#
_symmetry.space_group_name_H-M   'P 1'
#
loop_
_entity.id
_entity.type
_entity.pdbx_description
1 polymer ?
#
loop_
_entity_poly.entity_id
_entity_poly.type
_entity_poly.pdbx_seq_one_letter_code
_entity_poly.pdbx_strand_id
1 'polypeptide(L)'
;MKALRLFLLDARADTKLGKDFQIGNGNILKEEEIQVIDSRFITKEEAQSVCPEGIRLIFTNVAVTEYNLSILNSEENKTLSLASDVFVGCHNAEQQNFVRQKLHKMRADNTGRLPYELILVLNRPYMVTNNIDVSDG
;
A
#
# COMPACT_ATOMS: atom_id res chain seq x y z
N MET A 1 -21.91 -12.42 13.24
CA MET A 1 -20.71 -11.58 13.43
C MET A 1 -19.47 -12.44 13.22
N LYS A 2 -18.72 -12.24 12.13
CA LYS A 2 -17.38 -12.85 12.00
C LYS A 2 -16.42 -12.00 12.81
N ALA A 3 -15.75 -12.58 13.81
CA ALA A 3 -14.71 -11.89 14.56
C ALA A 3 -13.59 -11.44 13.60
N LEU A 4 -13.15 -10.18 13.68
CA LEU A 4 -11.91 -9.76 13.05
C LEU A 4 -10.76 -10.53 13.71
N ARG A 5 -10.16 -11.46 12.97
CA ARG A 5 -8.89 -12.08 13.37
C ARG A 5 -7.76 -11.28 12.75
N LEU A 6 -6.97 -10.62 13.59
CA LEU A 6 -5.72 -9.99 13.19
C LEU A 6 -4.64 -11.06 13.14
N PHE A 7 -4.05 -11.23 11.96
CA PHE A 7 -2.91 -12.10 11.75
C PHE A 7 -1.68 -11.24 11.46
N LEU A 8 -0.55 -11.58 12.08
CA LEU A 8 0.73 -10.94 11.80
C LEU A 8 1.43 -11.77 10.73
N LEU A 9 1.85 -11.14 9.63
CA LEU A 9 2.64 -11.84 8.62
C LEU A 9 4.06 -12.02 9.15
N ASP A 10 4.58 -13.23 9.02
CA ASP A 10 5.94 -13.54 9.45
C ASP A 10 6.98 -12.81 8.59
N ALA A 11 7.61 -11.79 9.19
CA ALA A 11 8.75 -11.05 8.65
C ALA A 11 10.08 -11.48 9.30
N ARG A 12 10.10 -12.57 10.09
CA ARG A 12 11.24 -12.99 10.92
C ARG A 12 12.45 -13.53 10.14
N ALA A 13 12.52 -13.35 8.83
CA ALA A 13 13.76 -13.65 8.11
C ALA A 13 14.95 -12.83 8.68
N ASP A 14 14.71 -11.63 9.26
CA ASP A 14 15.80 -10.76 9.71
C ASP A 14 15.71 -10.18 11.14
N THR A 15 14.65 -10.45 11.91
CA THR A 15 14.54 -9.92 13.28
C THR A 15 14.05 -10.96 14.27
N LYS A 16 14.97 -11.54 15.04
CA LYS A 16 14.64 -12.00 16.39
C LYS A 16 14.03 -10.80 17.11
N LEU A 17 12.80 -10.92 17.64
CA LEU A 17 12.30 -9.93 18.59
C LEU A 17 13.33 -9.85 19.73
N GLY A 18 14.11 -8.78 19.74
CA GLY A 18 15.14 -8.56 20.75
C GLY A 18 14.51 -8.30 22.12
N LYS A 19 15.33 -8.32 23.17
CA LYS A 19 14.96 -8.08 24.57
C LYS A 19 14.26 -6.72 24.85
N ASP A 20 14.11 -5.87 23.84
CA ASP A 20 13.58 -4.51 23.95
C ASP A 20 12.31 -4.32 23.10
N PHE A 21 11.51 -5.37 22.88
CA PHE A 21 10.28 -5.25 22.11
C PHE A 21 9.20 -4.49 22.91
N GLN A 22 8.77 -3.35 22.36
CA GLN A 22 7.86 -2.40 22.99
C GLN A 22 6.67 -2.13 22.07
N ILE A 23 5.47 -1.98 22.63
CA ILE A 23 4.27 -1.57 21.89
C ILE A 23 3.58 -0.44 22.66
N GLY A 24 3.12 0.58 21.93
CA GLY A 24 2.35 1.68 22.51
C GLY A 24 3.20 2.65 23.33
N ASN A 25 3.02 2.65 24.65
CA ASN A 25 3.62 3.62 25.57
C ASN A 25 5.13 3.43 25.83
N GLY A 26 5.81 2.59 25.04
CA GLY A 26 7.25 2.34 25.17
C GLY A 26 7.63 1.41 26.32
N ASN A 27 6.66 0.75 26.97
CA ASN A 27 6.99 -0.27 27.97
C ASN A 27 7.49 -1.55 27.30
N ILE A 28 8.54 -2.13 27.87
CA ILE A 28 9.05 -3.45 27.43
C ILE A 28 7.98 -4.50 27.73
N LEU A 29 7.67 -5.29 26.72
CA LEU A 29 6.69 -6.36 26.83
C LEU A 29 7.23 -7.51 27.68
N LYS A 30 6.37 -8.06 28.53
CA LYS A 30 6.65 -9.28 29.28
C LYS A 30 6.68 -10.48 28.34
N GLU A 31 7.38 -11.53 28.76
CA GLU A 31 7.49 -12.78 28.00
C GLU A 31 6.12 -13.37 27.61
N GLU A 32 5.14 -13.34 28.51
CA GLU A 32 3.77 -13.79 28.24
C GLU A 32 3.09 -12.97 27.13
N GLU A 33 3.35 -11.66 27.08
CA GLU A 33 2.80 -10.77 26.06
C GLU A 33 3.46 -11.02 24.71
N ILE A 34 4.78 -11.25 24.71
CA ILE A 34 5.54 -11.65 23.52
C ILE A 34 4.98 -12.97 22.97
N GLN A 35 4.75 -13.98 23.82
CA GLN A 35 4.19 -15.26 23.41
C GLN A 35 2.81 -15.14 22.75
N VAL A 36 1.95 -14.25 23.26
CA VAL A 36 0.62 -13.98 22.67
C VAL A 36 0.72 -13.31 21.29
N ILE A 37 1.73 -12.48 21.08
CA ILE A 37 1.99 -11.86 19.77
C ILE A 37 2.59 -12.91 18.83
N ASP A 38 3.54 -13.69 19.34
CA ASP A 38 4.23 -14.74 18.60
C ASP A 38 3.28 -15.83 18.11
N SER A 39 2.23 -16.15 18.87
CA SER A 39 1.19 -17.10 18.47
C SER A 39 0.29 -16.60 17.32
N ARG A 40 0.40 -15.34 16.91
CA ARG A 40 -0.39 -14.73 15.82
C ARG A 40 0.37 -14.60 14.52
N PHE A 41 1.65 -14.97 14.50
CA PHE A 41 2.42 -15.00 13.27
C PHE A 41 1.99 -16.18 12.42
N ILE A 42 1.71 -15.89 11.15
CA ILE A 42 1.39 -16.87 10.12
C ILE A 42 2.14 -16.52 8.84
N THR A 43 2.27 -17.50 7.96
CA THR A 43 2.85 -17.30 6.62
C THR A 43 1.90 -16.53 5.71
N LYS A 44 2.43 -16.02 4.60
CA LYS A 44 1.64 -15.29 3.59
C LYS A 44 0.58 -16.20 2.95
N GLU A 45 0.94 -17.45 2.71
CA GLU A 45 0.10 -18.48 2.10
C GLU A 45 -1.06 -18.85 3.05
N GLU A 46 -0.78 -19.01 4.33
CA GLU A 46 -1.80 -19.23 5.36
C GLU A 46 -2.75 -18.04 5.47
N ALA A 47 -2.21 -16.81 5.48
CA ALA A 47 -3.03 -15.60 5.51
C ALA A 47 -3.96 -15.51 4.29
N GLN A 48 -3.47 -15.89 3.11
CA GLN A 48 -4.26 -15.92 1.88
C GLN A 48 -5.37 -16.97 1.94
N SER A 49 -5.11 -18.14 2.52
CA SER A 49 -6.12 -19.19 2.69
C SER A 49 -7.21 -18.80 3.70
N VAL A 50 -6.81 -18.26 4.86
CA VAL A 50 -7.74 -17.95 5.96
C VAL A 50 -8.51 -16.65 5.72
N CYS A 51 -7.87 -15.65 5.10
CA CYS A 51 -8.44 -14.33 4.89
C CYS A 51 -7.97 -13.73 3.55
N PRO A 52 -8.44 -14.26 2.41
CA PRO A 52 -8.00 -13.83 1.07
C PRO A 52 -8.28 -12.35 0.79
N GLU A 53 -9.41 -11.84 1.31
CA GLU A 53 -9.86 -10.45 1.14
C GLU A 53 -9.45 -9.53 2.31
N GLY A 54 -8.58 -10.01 3.20
CA GLY A 54 -8.15 -9.21 4.35
C GLY A 54 -7.17 -8.11 3.96
N ILE A 55 -7.32 -6.93 4.55
CA ILE A 55 -6.35 -5.84 4.41
C ILE A 55 -5.02 -6.25 5.05
N ARG A 56 -3.90 -6.08 4.33
CA ARG A 56 -2.55 -6.35 4.84
C ARG A 56 -1.88 -5.07 5.28
N LEU A 57 -1.37 -5.07 6.51
CA LEU A 57 -0.51 -4.00 7.01
C LEU A 57 0.94 -4.37 6.68
N ILE A 58 1.60 -3.50 5.92
CA ILE A 58 2.97 -3.70 5.42
C ILE A 58 3.77 -2.45 5.79
N PHE A 59 5.02 -2.66 6.21
CA PHE A 59 5.84 -1.61 6.82
C PHE A 59 6.23 -0.46 5.88
N THR A 60 6.46 -0.74 4.59
CA THR A 60 6.96 0.27 3.63
C THR A 60 5.96 0.53 2.50
N ASN A 61 5.88 1.79 2.05
CA ASN A 61 5.04 2.18 0.91
C ASN A 61 5.42 1.43 -0.37
N VAL A 62 6.71 1.13 -0.55
CA VAL A 62 7.19 0.36 -1.71
C VAL A 62 6.56 -1.04 -1.71
N ALA A 63 6.65 -1.76 -0.59
CA ALA A 63 6.09 -3.10 -0.49
C ALA A 63 4.55 -3.10 -0.52
N VAL A 64 3.89 -2.07 0.03
CA VAL A 64 2.44 -1.85 -0.13
C VAL A 64 2.08 -1.71 -1.61
N THR A 65 2.82 -0.88 -2.35
CA THR A 65 2.58 -0.63 -3.76
C THR A 65 2.76 -1.91 -4.58
N GLU A 66 3.84 -2.65 -4.37
CA GLU A 66 4.09 -3.92 -5.03
C GLU A 66 3.00 -4.96 -4.72
N TYR A 67 2.59 -5.07 -3.45
CA TYR A 67 1.52 -5.98 -3.05
C TYR A 67 0.20 -5.62 -3.74
N ASN A 68 -0.23 -4.36 -3.68
CA ASN A 68 -1.48 -3.92 -4.31
C ASN A 68 -1.44 -4.09 -5.84
N LEU A 69 -0.33 -3.72 -6.49
CA LEU A 69 -0.17 -3.90 -7.94
C LEU A 69 -0.17 -5.38 -8.32
N SER A 70 0.39 -6.28 -7.52
CA SER A 70 0.37 -7.72 -7.80
C SER A 70 -1.06 -8.27 -7.85
N ILE A 71 -1.93 -7.82 -6.93
CA ILE A 71 -3.35 -8.19 -6.90
C ILE A 71 -4.06 -7.61 -8.12
N LEU A 72 -3.93 -6.31 -8.36
CA LEU A 72 -4.60 -5.63 -9.47
C LEU A 72 -4.16 -6.16 -10.84
N ASN A 73 -2.90 -6.56 -10.99
CA ASN A 73 -2.39 -7.13 -12.23
C ASN A 73 -2.79 -8.58 -12.47
N SER A 74 -3.15 -9.32 -11.41
CA SER A 74 -3.63 -10.69 -11.53
C SER A 74 -5.07 -10.79 -12.05
N GLU A 75 -5.79 -9.66 -12.07
CA GLU A 75 -7.17 -9.57 -12.50
C GLU A 75 -7.28 -9.35 -14.01
N GLU A 76 -8.14 -10.13 -14.66
CA GLU A 76 -8.38 -10.03 -16.10
C GLU A 76 -9.19 -8.76 -16.44
N ASN A 77 -10.22 -8.47 -15.65
CA ASN A 77 -11.13 -7.36 -15.89
C ASN A 77 -10.70 -6.12 -15.11
N LYS A 78 -9.85 -5.30 -15.74
CA LYS A 78 -9.35 -4.03 -15.19
C LYS A 78 -9.63 -2.84 -16.11
N THR A 79 -9.91 -1.70 -15.49
CA THR A 79 -10.05 -0.40 -16.15
C THR A 79 -8.81 0.44 -15.84
N LEU A 80 -8.19 0.99 -16.89
CA LEU A 80 -7.10 1.95 -16.76
C LEU A 80 -7.67 3.36 -16.82
N SER A 81 -7.45 4.14 -15.78
CA SER A 81 -7.71 5.58 -15.76
C SER A 81 -6.38 6.31 -15.92
N LEU A 82 -6.23 7.03 -17.02
CA LEU A 82 -5.03 7.82 -17.32
C LEU A 82 -5.26 9.28 -16.92
N ALA A 83 -4.27 9.88 -16.27
CA ALA A 83 -4.27 11.30 -15.94
C ALA A 83 -4.18 12.16 -17.22
N SER A 84 -4.83 13.32 -17.19
CA SER A 84 -4.73 14.33 -18.23
C SER A 84 -3.96 15.53 -17.69
N ASP A 85 -2.72 15.69 -18.16
CA ASP A 85 -1.79 16.69 -17.66
C ASP A 85 -1.56 17.82 -18.68
N VAL A 86 -1.52 19.06 -18.20
CA VAL A 86 -1.14 20.25 -18.98
C VAL A 86 0.28 20.67 -18.62
N PHE A 87 1.17 20.67 -19.61
CA PHE A 87 2.57 21.05 -19.45
C PHE A 87 2.80 22.49 -19.88
N VAL A 88 3.23 23.34 -18.96
CA VAL A 88 3.54 24.77 -19.22
C VAL A 88 5.06 25.02 -19.14
N GLY A 89 5.55 26.08 -19.79
CA GLY A 89 6.97 26.47 -19.73
C GLY A 89 7.93 25.66 -20.61
N CYS A 90 7.42 24.84 -21.52
CA CYS A 90 8.24 24.17 -22.53
C CYS A 90 8.45 25.07 -23.75
N HIS A 91 9.68 25.18 -24.23
CA HIS A 91 10.05 26.05 -25.36
C HIS A 91 9.88 25.36 -26.72
N ASN A 92 9.83 24.03 -26.74
CA ASN A 92 9.62 23.22 -27.95
C ASN A 92 8.97 21.86 -27.62
N ALA A 93 8.55 21.15 -28.67
CA ALA A 93 7.87 19.86 -28.57
C ALA A 93 8.75 18.74 -28.00
N GLU A 94 10.06 18.78 -28.24
CA GLU A 94 11.01 17.79 -27.70
C GLU A 94 11.11 17.89 -26.18
N GLN A 95 11.23 19.12 -25.65
CA GLN A 95 11.24 19.40 -24.23
C GLN A 95 9.95 18.94 -23.57
N GLN A 96 8.81 19.24 -24.18
CA GLN A 96 7.51 18.80 -23.67
C GLN A 96 7.39 17.27 -23.64
N ASN A 97 7.83 16.58 -24.70
CA ASN A 97 7.83 15.13 -24.74
C ASN A 97 8.74 14.51 -23.68
N PHE A 98 9.92 15.10 -23.45
CA PHE A 98 10.84 14.67 -22.41
C PHE A 98 10.22 14.80 -21.01
N VAL A 99 9.65 15.97 -20.69
CA VAL A 99 9.00 16.21 -19.39
C VAL A 99 7.81 15.27 -19.19
N ARG A 100 6.99 15.09 -20.23
CA ARG A 100 5.85 14.16 -20.22
C ARG A 100 6.30 12.73 -19.91
N GLN A 101 7.26 12.21 -20.66
CA GLN A 101 7.78 10.86 -20.44
C GLN A 101 8.37 10.68 -19.04
N LYS A 102 9.03 11.72 -18.50
CA LYS A 102 9.57 11.70 -17.15
C LYS A 102 8.44 11.65 -16.11
N LEU A 103 7.43 12.51 -16.23
CA LEU A 103 6.29 12.59 -15.31
C LEU A 103 5.51 11.27 -15.27
N HIS A 104 5.19 10.71 -16.44
CA HIS A 104 4.40 9.47 -16.53
C HIS A 104 5.09 8.25 -15.90
N LYS A 105 6.42 8.29 -15.74
CA LYS A 105 7.22 7.25 -15.10
C LYS A 105 7.53 7.54 -13.63
N MET A 106 7.09 8.69 -13.10
CA MET A 106 7.32 9.02 -11.69
C MET A 106 6.47 8.13 -10.79
N ARG A 107 7.04 7.79 -9.64
CA ARG A 107 6.31 7.11 -8.56
C ARG A 107 5.25 8.05 -7.99
N ALA A 108 4.12 7.49 -7.56
CA ALA A 108 3.03 8.25 -6.96
C ALA A 108 3.48 9.15 -5.80
N ASP A 109 4.44 8.70 -4.99
CA ASP A 109 5.01 9.49 -3.88
C ASP A 109 5.61 10.83 -4.33
N ASN A 110 6.14 10.88 -5.56
CA ASN A 110 6.73 12.10 -6.14
C ASN A 110 5.71 12.97 -6.87
N THR A 111 4.46 12.51 -7.03
CA THR A 111 3.39 13.21 -7.75
C THR A 111 2.22 13.58 -6.82
N GLY A 112 2.50 13.78 -5.53
CA GLY A 112 1.45 14.11 -4.55
C GLY A 112 0.42 12.99 -4.38
N ARG A 113 0.82 11.73 -4.61
CA ARG A 113 -0.02 10.52 -4.59
C ARG A 113 -1.05 10.45 -5.71
N LEU A 114 -0.81 11.16 -6.81
CA LEU A 114 -1.61 11.12 -8.03
C LEU A 114 -0.79 10.47 -9.15
N PRO A 115 -0.83 9.13 -9.30
CA PRO A 115 -0.10 8.46 -10.37
C PRO A 115 -0.71 8.80 -11.73
N TYR A 116 0.13 8.78 -12.77
CA TYR A 116 -0.33 8.96 -14.14
C TYR A 116 -1.31 7.85 -14.58
N GLU A 117 -1.04 6.60 -14.18
CA GLU A 117 -1.90 5.46 -14.47
C GLU A 117 -2.50 4.92 -13.16
N LEU A 118 -3.83 4.82 -13.13
CA LEU A 118 -4.58 4.21 -12.02
C LEU A 118 -5.32 2.97 -12.53
N ILE A 119 -5.01 1.81 -11.96
CA ILE A 119 -5.65 0.53 -12.28
C ILE A 119 -6.85 0.31 -11.34
N LEU A 120 -8.04 0.17 -11.91
CA LEU A 120 -9.29 -0.05 -11.20
C LEU A 120 -9.87 -1.43 -11.53
N VAL A 121 -10.26 -2.18 -10.51
CA VAL A 121 -10.88 -3.50 -10.60
C VAL A 121 -12.15 -3.50 -9.75
N LEU A 122 -13.22 -4.09 -10.27
CA LEU A 122 -14.49 -4.20 -9.55
C LEU A 122 -14.31 -4.99 -8.24
N ASN A 123 -15.07 -4.59 -7.21
CA ASN A 123 -15.08 -5.23 -5.89
C ASN A 123 -13.72 -5.20 -5.15
N ARG A 124 -12.78 -4.35 -5.55
CA ARG A 124 -11.54 -4.11 -4.80
C ARG A 124 -11.65 -2.86 -3.91
N PRO A 125 -11.07 -2.88 -2.71
CA PRO A 125 -11.10 -1.72 -1.82
C PRO A 125 -10.13 -0.64 -2.33
N TYR A 126 -10.60 0.61 -2.34
CA TYR A 126 -9.80 1.80 -2.68
C TYR A 126 -9.93 2.83 -1.57
N MET A 127 -8.88 3.65 -1.42
CA MET A 127 -8.86 4.76 -0.46
C MET A 127 -8.95 6.08 -1.23
N VAL A 128 -9.90 6.92 -0.83
CA VAL A 128 -9.93 8.32 -1.27
C VAL A 128 -8.81 9.06 -0.54
N THR A 129 -7.90 9.68 -1.30
CA THR A 129 -6.70 10.34 -0.76
C THR A 129 -6.84 11.85 -0.60
N ASN A 130 -7.90 12.44 -1.12
CA ASN A 130 -8.17 13.87 -1.12
C ASN A 130 -9.54 14.16 -0.50
N ASN A 131 -9.69 15.34 0.10
CA ASN A 131 -11.00 15.79 0.55
C ASN A 131 -11.92 16.00 -0.67
N ILE A 132 -13.15 15.50 -0.56
CA ILE A 132 -14.20 15.73 -1.55
C ILE A 132 -15.16 16.74 -0.92
N ASP A 133 -15.61 17.73 -1.69
CA ASP A 133 -16.62 18.70 -1.27
C ASP A 133 -16.19 19.57 -0.07
N VAL A 134 -15.03 20.21 -0.20
CA VAL A 134 -14.67 21.33 0.68
C VAL A 134 -15.36 22.58 0.14
N SER A 135 -16.32 23.10 0.91
CA SER A 135 -16.81 24.46 0.70
C SER A 135 -15.65 25.42 0.95
N ASP A 136 -15.10 25.99 -0.11
CA ASP A 136 -14.14 27.08 -0.01
C ASP A 136 -14.77 28.19 0.86
N GLY A 137 -14.15 28.49 1.99
CA GLY A 137 -14.54 29.60 2.86
C GLY A 137 -14.21 30.95 2.22
#